data_AF-A0A9D1C2F6-F1
#
_entry.id   AF-A0A9D1C2F6-F1
#
_cell.length_a   1.000
_cell.length_b   1.000
_cell.length_c   1.000
_cell.angle_alpha   90.00
_cell.angle_beta   90.00
_cell.angle_gamma   90.00
#
_symmetry.space_group_name_H-M   'P 1'
#
loop_
_entity.id
_entity.type
_entity.pdbx_description
1 polymer ?
#
loop_
_entity_poly.entity_id
_entity_poly.type
_entity_poly.pdbx_seq_one_letter_code
_entity_poly.pdbx_strand_id
1 'polypeptide(L)'
;MDALKRELAYLSYQDYIETVKDLDFPEKSDMRVFGKKYSDQDVYIKIRVELLNNIGIYGDNYIFVLSFHFAEHNFLENDFPYKK
;
A
#
# COMPACT_ATOMS: atom_id res chain seq x y z
N MET A 1 -16.87 4.99 10.71
CA MET A 1 -16.03 4.40 9.64
C MET A 1 -14.67 4.13 10.24
N ASP A 2 -14.17 2.89 10.16
CA ASP A 2 -12.87 2.51 10.72
C ASP A 2 -11.75 3.37 10.12
N ALA A 3 -10.83 3.85 10.95
CA ALA A 3 -9.75 4.75 10.51
C ALA A 3 -8.98 4.18 9.30
N LEU A 4 -8.74 2.87 9.30
CA LEU A 4 -8.08 2.13 8.22
C LEU A 4 -8.79 2.28 6.86
N LYS A 5 -10.11 2.07 6.82
CA LYS A 5 -10.91 2.15 5.59
C LYS A 5 -10.92 3.56 5.03
N ARG A 6 -10.93 4.56 5.93
CA ARG A 6 -10.85 5.96 5.55
C ARG A 6 -9.48 6.29 4.94
N GLU A 7 -8.38 5.86 5.56
CA GLU A 7 -7.04 6.12 5.02
C GLU A 7 -6.84 5.47 3.65
N LEU A 8 -7.33 4.23 3.46
CA LEU A 8 -7.35 3.57 2.16
C LEU A 8 -8.13 4.35 1.09
N ALA A 9 -9.27 4.93 1.46
CA ALA A 9 -10.10 5.71 0.55
C ALA A 9 -9.44 7.03 0.12
N TYR A 10 -8.48 7.55 0.89
CA TYR A 10 -7.76 8.79 0.61
C TYR A 10 -6.33 8.59 0.10
N LEU A 11 -5.94 7.35 -0.21
CA LEU A 11 -4.68 7.08 -0.90
C LEU A 11 -4.84 7.37 -2.38
N SER A 12 -3.93 8.16 -2.92
CA SER A 12 -3.93 8.56 -4.33
C SER A 12 -2.69 8.07 -5.05
N TYR A 13 -2.71 8.15 -6.38
CA TYR A 13 -1.54 7.84 -7.20
C TYR A 13 -0.37 8.79 -6.94
N GLN A 14 -0.61 9.98 -6.36
CA GLN A 14 0.44 10.94 -6.02
C GLN A 14 1.21 10.53 -4.76
N ASP A 15 0.61 9.68 -3.93
CA ASP A 15 1.23 9.13 -2.73
C ASP A 15 2.05 7.88 -3.05
N TYR A 16 1.97 7.34 -4.28
CA TYR A 16 2.71 6.16 -4.70
C TYR A 16 4.21 6.47 -4.78
N ILE A 17 5.01 5.58 -4.22
CA ILE A 17 6.47 5.62 -4.27
C ILE A 17 6.96 4.58 -5.27
N GLU A 18 6.70 3.30 -4.98
CA GLU A 18 7.21 2.19 -5.78
C GLU A 18 6.40 0.90 -5.58
N THR A 19 6.75 -0.14 -6.34
CA THR A 19 6.25 -1.50 -6.16
C THR A 19 7.43 -2.39 -5.79
N VAL A 20 7.35 -3.08 -4.67
CA VAL A 20 8.43 -3.93 -4.14
C VAL A 20 7.97 -5.37 -4.02
N LYS A 21 8.91 -6.30 -4.20
CA LYS A 21 8.66 -7.71 -3.92
C LYS A 21 8.55 -7.93 -2.41
N ASP A 22 7.58 -8.72 -1.97
CA ASP A 22 7.57 -9.23 -0.61
C ASP A 22 8.59 -10.36 -0.50
N LEU A 23 9.68 -10.13 0.23
CA LEU A 23 10.77 -11.09 0.38
C LEU A 23 10.43 -12.23 1.34
N ASP A 24 9.49 -12.00 2.27
CA ASP A 24 9.01 -13.04 3.18
C ASP A 24 8.05 -14.00 2.47
N PHE A 25 7.34 -13.50 1.45
CA PHE A 25 6.36 -14.25 0.66
C PHE A 25 6.55 -14.04 -0.86
N PRO A 26 7.66 -14.53 -1.44
CA PRO A 26 8.04 -14.25 -2.83
C PRO A 26 7.08 -14.87 -3.86
N GLU A 27 6.28 -15.86 -3.50
CA GLU A 27 5.25 -16.45 -4.34
C GLU A 27 3.96 -15.61 -4.43
N LYS A 28 3.82 -14.60 -3.57
CA LYS A 28 2.66 -13.70 -3.54
C LYS A 28 2.86 -12.51 -4.47
N SER A 29 1.77 -11.77 -4.69
CA SER A 29 1.84 -10.54 -5.47
C SER A 29 2.70 -9.48 -4.77
N ASP A 30 3.18 -8.53 -5.55
CA ASP A 30 4.07 -7.49 -5.07
C ASP A 30 3.30 -6.48 -4.21
N MET A 31 4.02 -5.79 -3.33
CA MET A 31 3.48 -4.76 -2.45
C MET A 31 3.61 -3.40 -3.13
N ARG A 32 2.51 -2.65 -3.19
CA ARG A 32 2.54 -1.23 -3.59
C ARG A 32 2.87 -0.40 -2.36
N VAL A 33 3.90 0.44 -2.47
CA VAL A 33 4.37 1.32 -1.40
C VAL A 33 3.86 2.72 -1.66
N PHE A 34 3.22 3.29 -0.66
CA PHE A 34 2.78 4.67 -0.64
C PHE A 34 3.43 5.41 0.54
N GLY A 35 3.66 6.70 0.39
CA GLY A 35 4.15 7.58 1.44
C GLY A 35 3.11 8.64 1.80
N LYS A 36 2.83 8.80 3.09
CA LYS A 36 2.01 9.90 3.60
C LYS A 36 2.67 10.58 4.79
N LYS A 37 2.37 11.86 4.97
CA LYS A 37 2.76 12.63 6.15
C LYS A 37 1.58 12.73 7.11
N TYR A 38 1.74 12.24 8.33
CA TYR A 38 0.75 12.34 9.41
C TYR A 38 1.38 13.06 10.59
N SER A 39 0.82 14.21 10.99
CA SER A 39 1.36 15.01 12.11
C SER A 39 2.88 15.21 12.01
N ASP A 40 3.33 15.61 10.82
CA ASP A 40 4.73 15.83 10.44
C ASP A 40 5.64 14.60 10.40
N GLN A 41 5.10 13.40 10.65
CA GLN A 41 5.82 12.14 10.51
C GLN A 41 5.57 11.53 9.14
N ASP A 42 6.65 11.19 8.45
CA ASP A 42 6.60 10.42 7.21
C ASP A 42 6.31 8.95 7.54
N VAL A 43 5.31 8.37 6.87
CA VAL A 43 4.79 7.01 7.10
C VAL A 43 4.68 6.30 5.78
N TYR A 44 5.29 5.12 5.71
CA TYR A 44 5.09 4.17 4.64
C TYR A 44 3.81 3.37 4.86
N ILE A 45 3.05 3.21 3.79
CA ILE A 45 1.87 2.37 3.72
C ILE A 45 2.10 1.35 2.60
N LYS A 46 2.21 0.07 2.95
CA LYS A 46 2.38 -1.00 1.96
C LYS A 46 1.09 -1.77 1.82
N ILE A 47 0.66 -1.97 0.57
CA ILE A 47 -0.62 -2.57 0.23
C ILE A 47 -0.41 -3.71 -0.74
N ARG A 48 -1.00 -4.86 -0.43
CA ARG A 48 -1.18 -5.96 -1.37
C ARG A 48 -2.61 -6.44 -1.36
N VAL A 49 -3.12 -6.71 -2.56
CA VAL A 49 -4.46 -7.23 -2.77
C VAL A 49 -4.31 -8.63 -3.35
N GLU A 50 -4.72 -9.63 -2.58
CA GLU A 50 -4.69 -11.03 -2.99
C GLU A 50 -6.10 -11.47 -3.37
N LEU A 51 -6.24 -12.05 -4.56
CA LEU A 51 -7.48 -12.65 -5.03
C LEU A 51 -7.60 -14.08 -4.51
N LEU A 52 -8.55 -14.30 -3.61
CA LEU A 52 -8.95 -15.61 -3.12
C LEU A 52 -10.02 -16.21 -4.04
N ASN A 53 -9.66 -16.59 -5.27
CA ASN A 53 -10.19 -17.77 -5.97
C ASN A 53 -9.90 -17.73 -7.48
N ASN A 54 -9.40 -18.85 -7.98
CA ASN A 54 -9.58 -19.28 -9.38
C ASN A 54 -10.58 -20.45 -9.50
N ILE A 55 -11.30 -20.82 -8.43
CA ILE A 55 -12.28 -21.94 -8.48
C ILE A 55 -13.50 -21.64 -7.60
N GLY A 56 -14.65 -21.38 -8.23
CA GLY A 56 -15.98 -21.64 -7.64
C GLY A 56 -16.89 -20.44 -7.38
N ILE A 57 -17.85 -20.23 -8.31
CA ILE A 57 -19.30 -19.89 -8.19
C ILE A 57 -19.77 -18.70 -7.29
N TYR A 58 -18.99 -18.18 -6.34
CA TYR A 58 -19.41 -17.12 -5.42
C TYR A 58 -18.36 -16.02 -5.26
N GLY A 59 -18.32 -15.12 -6.25
CA GLY A 59 -17.71 -13.78 -6.16
C GLY A 59 -16.19 -13.72 -6.02
N ASP A 60 -15.61 -12.60 -6.45
CA ASP A 60 -14.20 -12.31 -6.25
C ASP A 60 -13.97 -11.98 -4.76
N ASN A 61 -13.46 -12.95 -4.00
CA ASN A 61 -13.03 -12.69 -2.62
C ASN A 61 -11.63 -12.09 -2.64
N TYR A 62 -11.42 -11.01 -1.90
CA TYR A 62 -10.13 -10.32 -1.81
C TYR A 62 -9.62 -10.32 -0.37
N ILE A 63 -8.33 -10.59 -0.17
CA ILE A 63 -7.62 -10.24 1.06
C ILE A 63 -6.82 -8.96 0.80
N PHE A 64 -6.97 -8.00 1.70
CA PHE A 64 -6.09 -6.83 1.78
C PHE A 64 -5.04 -7.08 2.85
N VAL A 65 -3.78 -7.14 2.45
CA VAL A 65 -2.63 -7.13 3.36
C VAL A 65 -2.11 -5.70 3.41
N LEU A 66 -2.11 -5.13 4.62
CA LEU A 66 -1.66 -3.77 4.87
C LEU A 66 -0.60 -3.74 5.95
N SER A 67 0.44 -2.92 5.75
CA SER A 67 1.36 -2.55 6.81
C SER A 67 1.59 -1.03 6.84
N PHE A 68 1.79 -0.51 8.04
CA PHE A 68 2.15 0.87 8.31
C PHE A 68 3.44 0.90 9.12
N HIS A 69 4.39 1.71 8.70
CA HIS A 69 5.60 1.95 9.49
C HIS A 69 6.10 3.37 9.28
N PHE A 70 6.70 3.96 10.32
CA PHE A 70 7.38 5.25 10.17
C PHE A 70 8.51 5.11 9.15
N ALA A 71 8.73 6.18 8.40
CA ALA A 71 9.82 6.25 7.46
C ALA A 71 11.15 6.40 8.21
N GLU A 72 12.14 5.63 7.79
CA GLU A 72 13.50 5.71 8.35
C GLU A 72 14.25 6.96 7.87
N HIS A 73 13.78 7.54 6.76
CA HIS A 73 14.31 8.76 6.16
C HIS A 73 13.14 9.64 5.71
N ASN A 74 13.38 10.96 5.68
CA ASN A 74 12.41 11.92 5.17
C ASN A 74 12.13 11.67 3.70
N PHE A 75 10.87 11.81 3.30
CA PHE A 75 10.51 11.71 1.90
C PHE A 75 11.02 12.92 1.10
N LEU A 76 11.55 12.63 -0.09
CA LEU A 76 11.95 13.60 -1.10
C LEU A 76 10.88 13.66 -2.20
N GLU A 77 10.82 14.77 -2.94
CA GLU A 77 9.86 14.89 -4.05
C GLU A 77 10.08 13.83 -5.13
N ASN A 78 11.34 13.46 -5.38
CA ASN A 78 11.71 12.44 -6.36
C ASN A 78 11.30 11.03 -5.95
N ASP A 79 10.96 10.80 -4.69
CA ASP A 79 10.46 9.50 -4.23
C ASP A 79 9.05 9.22 -4.77
N PHE A 80 8.32 10.24 -5.22
CA PHE A 80 6.95 10.12 -5.71
C PHE A 80 6.87 10.34 -7.24
N PRO A 81 7.03 9.29 -8.07
CA PRO A 81 7.17 9.42 -9.52
C PRO A 81 5.97 10.04 -10.23
N TYR A 82 4.80 10.08 -9.58
CA TYR A 82 3.58 10.64 -10.17
C TYR A 82 3.07 11.90 -9.47
N LYS A 83 3.79 12.39 -8.46
CA LYS A 83 3.48 13.65 -7.80
C LYS A 83 4.01 14.78 -8.67
N LYS A 84 3.10 15.64 -9.14
CA LYS A 84 3.39 16.80 -9.98
C LYS A 84 3.34 18.08 -9.16
#